data_AF-A0A7V4PAR2-F1
#
_entry.id   AF-A0A7V4PAR2-F1
#
_cell.length_a   1.000
_cell.length_b   1.000
_cell.length_c   1.000
_cell.angle_alpha   90.00
_cell.angle_beta   90.00
_cell.angle_gamma   90.00
#
_symmetry.space_group_name_H-M   'P 1'
#
loop_
_entity.id
_entity.type
_entity.pdbx_description
1 polymer ?
#
loop_
_entity_poly.entity_id
_entity_poly.type
_entity_poly.pdbx_seq_one_letter_code
_entity_poly.pdbx_strand_id
1 'polypeptide(L)'
;MRRPLSTAAGFRPACRADRRARAPVADRPRRGYFLKLVAEPLEARHLLSALLPYLPPTQFLYSDQGALSPPRQLSAYEAALTFLHERAPQLGLAAGDLDQPLVTSQYTDADTGLTHVYLRQQVRGLEVAAADLNVTLDRQGRVLTAGGGFVPGLAKTLGAAEIVPEFGPAEAARLAARQLGIELAGEPRIVDQGTGPAQPHTLVAPELSADKIPARVHYVPTGERSAQLAWQLIVRTPGGENWFDLSVPATTAGYRDFGEIVALHDWVSHASYRALPPPAESPEDGGFVIRNDAADPTASPFGWHDTNGAAGAEFTDTRGNNVDAHLDRNGDNIADATPPRPDGGAALDFTSFVFSPTAAPSAAHNQAAAVVNLFYVNNVLHDLHYKYGFTEAAGNFQVNNYGRGGIGSDAVQADAQDNASGGSANNANFATPPDGFAPRMQMFEFTSTNPRRDSSLDNGVIIHEYGHGVSNRLTGGPANSNALSALQSGGLGEG
;
A
#
# COMPACT_ATOMS: atom_id res chain seq x y z
N MET A 1 13.72 34.46 -79.08
CA MET A 1 14.13 35.75 -79.66
C MET A 1 13.07 36.81 -79.35
N ARG A 2 13.50 38.04 -79.04
CA ARG A 2 12.74 39.30 -78.87
C ARG A 2 11.99 39.56 -77.54
N ARG A 3 12.67 40.36 -76.70
CA ARG A 3 12.14 41.45 -75.83
C ARG A 3 11.64 42.64 -76.69
N PRO A 4 10.82 43.62 -76.21
CA PRO A 4 11.18 44.64 -75.17
C PRO A 4 10.05 45.09 -74.18
N LEU A 5 10.39 45.47 -72.92
CA LEU A 5 10.39 46.82 -72.23
C LEU A 5 8.98 47.39 -71.87
N SER A 6 8.68 48.05 -70.73
CA SER A 6 9.35 48.48 -69.48
C SER A 6 8.32 49.17 -68.53
N THR A 7 8.73 49.46 -67.27
CA THR A 7 8.23 50.40 -66.22
C THR A 7 7.29 49.82 -65.14
N ALA A 8 7.41 50.06 -63.82
CA ALA A 8 8.34 50.86 -63.00
C ALA A 8 8.30 50.49 -61.49
N ALA A 9 9.39 50.83 -60.78
CA ALA A 9 9.56 51.18 -59.34
C ALA A 9 9.31 50.10 -58.25
N GLY A 10 10.08 49.97 -57.16
CA GLY A 10 11.22 50.74 -56.63
C GLY A 10 11.83 50.03 -55.40
N PHE A 11 13.12 50.31 -55.18
CA PHE A 11 14.12 49.63 -54.32
C PHE A 11 14.03 49.93 -52.79
N ARG A 12 14.45 48.97 -51.94
CA ARG A 12 15.09 49.17 -50.60
C ARG A 12 16.53 49.75 -50.80
N PRO A 13 17.38 50.20 -49.81
CA PRO A 13 17.45 49.89 -48.36
C PRO A 13 18.10 51.01 -47.45
N ALA A 14 18.51 50.62 -46.22
CA ALA A 14 19.71 51.05 -45.45
C ALA A 14 19.59 51.97 -44.19
N CYS A 15 19.92 51.35 -43.04
CA CYS A 15 20.86 51.73 -41.97
C CYS A 15 21.16 53.23 -41.65
N ARG A 16 20.91 53.66 -40.40
CA ARG A 16 21.91 54.37 -39.55
C ARG A 16 21.44 54.56 -38.11
N ALA A 17 22.38 54.36 -37.19
CA ALA A 17 22.28 54.69 -35.77
C ALA A 17 22.49 56.20 -35.55
N ASP A 18 21.83 56.77 -34.53
CA ASP A 18 22.36 57.94 -33.85
C ASP A 18 21.98 58.00 -32.36
N ARG A 19 22.96 58.35 -31.53
CA ARG A 19 22.92 58.41 -30.06
C ARG A 19 22.41 59.78 -29.60
N ARG A 20 21.49 59.84 -28.63
CA ARG A 20 21.48 60.89 -27.59
C ARG A 20 20.98 60.36 -26.25
N ALA A 21 21.73 60.71 -25.20
CA ALA A 21 21.57 60.30 -23.81
C ALA A 21 20.40 61.01 -23.11
N ARG A 22 19.74 60.29 -22.18
CA ARG A 22 18.94 60.84 -21.07
C ARG A 22 19.19 60.03 -19.78
N ALA A 23 19.05 60.77 -18.68
CA ALA A 23 19.48 60.58 -17.29
C ALA A 23 19.12 59.25 -16.57
N PRO A 24 19.80 58.91 -15.46
CA PRO A 24 19.63 57.63 -14.77
C PRO A 24 18.30 57.59 -14.02
N VAL A 25 17.49 56.58 -14.30
CA VAL A 25 16.27 56.30 -13.53
C VAL A 25 16.64 55.42 -12.35
N ALA A 26 16.22 55.89 -11.18
CA ALA A 26 16.45 55.30 -9.88
C ALA A 26 16.04 53.82 -9.81
N ASP A 27 16.85 53.09 -9.05
CA ASP A 27 16.75 51.68 -8.72
C ASP A 27 15.35 51.34 -8.16
N ARG A 28 14.55 50.61 -8.95
CA ARG A 28 13.36 49.93 -8.43
C ARG A 28 13.76 48.49 -8.13
N PRO A 29 13.54 47.99 -6.91
CA PRO A 29 13.85 46.60 -6.61
C PRO A 29 12.97 45.72 -7.50
N ARG A 30 13.60 45.03 -8.45
CA ARG A 30 12.97 43.90 -9.13
C ARG A 30 12.70 42.87 -8.04
N ARG A 31 11.42 42.69 -7.67
CA ARG A 31 10.97 41.47 -7.00
C ARG A 31 11.29 40.32 -7.95
N GLY A 32 12.45 39.71 -7.76
CA GLY A 32 12.74 38.41 -8.33
C GLY A 32 11.73 37.44 -7.74
N TYR A 33 10.77 37.01 -8.53
CA TYR A 33 10.10 35.74 -8.27
C TYR A 33 11.13 34.65 -8.57
N PHE A 34 12.06 34.45 -7.65
CA PHE A 34 12.74 33.17 -7.57
C PHE A 34 11.67 32.20 -7.07
N LEU A 35 11.11 31.40 -7.98
CA LEU A 35 10.63 30.09 -7.58
C LEU A 35 11.85 29.40 -6.96
N LYS A 36 11.93 29.42 -5.63
CA LYS A 36 12.72 28.42 -4.92
C LYS A 36 12.07 27.10 -5.30
N LEU A 37 12.70 26.37 -6.21
CA LEU A 37 12.59 24.93 -6.24
C LEU A 37 13.02 24.45 -4.85
N VAL A 38 12.04 24.26 -3.98
CA VAL A 38 12.22 23.44 -2.79
C VAL A 38 12.21 22.03 -3.36
N ALA A 39 13.39 21.45 -3.54
CA ALA A 39 13.50 20.02 -3.68
C ALA A 39 13.05 19.45 -2.34
N GLU A 40 11.80 19.01 -2.26
CA GLU A 40 11.41 18.12 -1.18
C GLU A 40 12.16 16.80 -1.39
N PRO A 41 12.93 16.33 -0.40
CA PRO A 41 13.47 14.99 -0.44
C PRO A 41 12.30 14.02 -0.30
N LEU A 42 11.86 13.44 -1.42
CA LEU A 42 10.72 12.52 -1.48
C LEU A 42 11.03 11.10 -0.97
N GLU A 43 12.07 10.92 -0.15
CA GLU A 43 12.57 9.61 0.29
C GLU A 43 12.77 9.49 1.81
N ALA A 44 11.90 10.10 2.61
CA ALA A 44 11.85 9.87 4.06
C ALA A 44 10.59 9.12 4.53
N ARG A 45 9.91 8.38 3.64
CA ARG A 45 8.88 7.43 4.08
C ARG A 45 9.58 6.20 4.63
N HIS A 46 9.80 6.20 5.95
CA HIS A 46 10.15 4.99 6.67
C HIS A 46 9.12 3.91 6.33
N LEU A 47 9.59 2.79 5.79
CA LEU A 47 8.84 1.53 5.74
C LEU A 47 8.42 1.22 7.18
N LEU A 48 7.16 1.48 7.52
CA LEU A 48 6.59 1.25 8.84
C LEU A 48 5.71 -0.02 8.80
N SER A 49 6.11 -1.03 8.03
CA SER A 49 5.56 -2.37 8.13
C SER A 49 6.06 -3.01 9.44
N ALA A 50 5.31 -2.79 10.51
CA ALA A 50 5.54 -3.30 11.86
C ALA A 50 6.90 -2.92 12.51
N LEU A 51 6.92 -1.82 13.27
CA LEU A 51 7.99 -1.52 14.22
C LEU A 51 7.63 -2.14 15.57
N LEU A 52 8.26 -3.24 15.98
CA LEU A 52 8.23 -3.71 17.36
C LEU A 52 9.68 -3.97 17.81
N PRO A 53 10.14 -3.35 18.91
CA PRO A 53 11.55 -3.45 19.31
C PRO A 53 11.86 -4.84 19.89
N TYR A 54 10.85 -5.55 20.38
CA TYR A 54 10.96 -6.91 20.87
C TYR A 54 9.61 -7.62 20.83
N LEU A 55 9.62 -8.90 20.42
CA LEU A 55 8.50 -9.82 20.56
C LEU A 55 8.82 -10.84 21.65
N PRO A 56 7.93 -11.05 22.63
CA PRO A 56 8.11 -12.09 23.64
C PRO A 56 8.30 -13.46 22.99
N PRO A 57 9.17 -14.34 23.52
CA PRO A 57 9.39 -15.65 22.94
C PRO A 57 8.12 -16.48 23.08
N THR A 58 7.62 -17.01 21.96
CA THR A 58 6.40 -17.82 21.94
C THR A 58 6.72 -19.30 22.05
N GLN A 59 6.01 -20.01 22.92
CA GLN A 59 6.07 -21.46 23.05
C GLN A 59 4.69 -22.05 22.76
N PHE A 60 4.66 -23.19 22.08
CA PHE A 60 3.42 -23.89 21.74
C PHE A 60 3.46 -25.32 22.27
N LEU A 61 2.47 -25.65 23.09
CA LEU A 61 2.22 -26.99 23.60
C LEU A 61 1.01 -27.56 22.88
N TYR A 62 1.22 -28.67 22.19
CA TYR A 62 0.19 -29.46 21.52
C TYR A 62 0.60 -30.93 21.51
N SER A 63 -0.35 -31.83 21.24
CA SER A 63 -0.07 -33.27 21.14
C SER A 63 -0.95 -33.93 20.10
N ASP A 64 -0.34 -34.74 19.24
CA ASP A 64 -1.04 -35.57 18.26
C ASP A 64 -1.71 -36.80 18.92
N GLN A 65 -1.44 -37.04 20.21
CA GLN A 65 -1.92 -38.19 20.97
C GLN A 65 -3.14 -37.85 21.87
N GLY A 66 -3.67 -36.63 21.78
CA GLY A 66 -4.84 -36.17 22.52
C GLY A 66 -4.58 -35.00 23.45
N ALA A 67 -5.35 -34.90 24.54
CA ALA A 67 -5.28 -33.77 25.46
C ALA A 67 -3.97 -33.70 26.27
N LEU A 68 -3.52 -32.49 26.55
CA LEU A 68 -2.33 -32.15 27.35
C LEU A 68 -2.57 -32.24 28.87
N SER A 69 -3.83 -32.29 29.28
CA SER A 69 -4.22 -32.40 30.68
C SER A 69 -5.32 -33.45 30.89
N PRO A 70 -5.41 -34.03 32.10
CA PRO A 70 -6.59 -34.79 32.49
C PRO A 70 -7.85 -33.89 32.57
N PRO A 71 -9.06 -34.47 32.60
CA PRO A 71 -10.30 -33.72 32.83
C PRO A 71 -10.26 -32.93 34.13
N ARG A 72 -10.87 -31.74 34.14
CA ARG A 72 -10.91 -30.85 35.31
C ARG A 72 -12.33 -30.35 35.55
N GLN A 73 -12.79 -30.44 36.80
CA GLN A 73 -14.07 -29.89 37.24
C GLN A 73 -13.87 -28.46 37.76
N LEU A 74 -13.35 -27.60 36.90
CA LEU A 74 -13.07 -26.18 37.17
C LEU A 74 -13.73 -25.34 36.06
N SER A 75 -13.84 -24.02 36.26
CA SER A 75 -14.16 -23.15 35.15
C SER A 75 -13.04 -23.23 34.08
N ALA A 76 -13.36 -22.89 32.83
CA ALA A 76 -12.39 -22.94 31.74
C ALA A 76 -11.15 -22.07 32.01
N TYR A 77 -11.35 -20.87 32.58
CA TYR A 77 -10.27 -19.99 33.00
C TYR A 77 -9.39 -20.62 34.09
N GLU A 78 -9.98 -21.15 35.16
CA GLU A 78 -9.21 -21.79 36.25
C GLU A 78 -8.45 -23.03 35.76
N ALA A 79 -9.08 -23.84 34.89
CA ALA A 79 -8.45 -25.00 34.27
C ALA A 79 -7.26 -24.59 33.39
N ALA A 80 -7.41 -23.54 32.58
CA ALA A 80 -6.36 -22.98 31.75
C ALA A 80 -5.21 -22.44 32.61
N LEU A 81 -5.51 -21.60 33.61
CA LEU A 81 -4.50 -20.99 34.46
C LEU A 81 -3.71 -22.03 35.27
N THR A 82 -4.41 -23.03 35.81
CA THR A 82 -3.77 -24.19 36.49
C THR A 82 -2.81 -24.91 35.56
N PHE A 83 -3.20 -25.16 34.30
CA PHE A 83 -2.33 -25.81 33.32
C PHE A 83 -1.11 -24.96 32.99
N LEU A 84 -1.30 -23.65 32.79
CA LEU A 84 -0.21 -22.72 32.51
C LEU A 84 0.79 -22.67 33.67
N HIS A 85 0.35 -22.68 34.93
CA HIS A 85 1.25 -22.76 36.10
C HIS A 85 2.03 -24.07 36.14
N GLU A 86 1.38 -25.21 35.90
CA GLU A 86 2.05 -26.52 35.85
C GLU A 86 3.07 -26.66 34.71
N ARG A 87 2.88 -25.89 33.64
CA ARG A 87 3.73 -25.90 32.43
C ARG A 87 4.58 -24.65 32.26
N ALA A 88 4.60 -23.75 33.25
CA ALA A 88 5.30 -22.48 33.18
C ALA A 88 6.77 -22.60 32.70
N PRO A 89 7.59 -23.56 33.21
CA PRO A 89 8.97 -23.72 32.71
C PRO A 89 9.06 -24.11 31.23
N GLN A 90 8.10 -24.88 30.71
CA GLN A 90 8.06 -25.29 29.29
C GLN A 90 7.62 -24.14 28.39
N LEU A 91 6.80 -23.25 28.91
CA LEU A 91 6.34 -22.03 28.24
C LEU A 91 7.34 -20.87 28.39
N GLY A 92 8.48 -21.08 29.06
CA GLY A 92 9.48 -20.04 29.31
C GLY A 92 9.04 -18.97 30.32
N LEU A 93 8.01 -19.24 31.12
CA LEU A 93 7.40 -18.29 32.06
C LEU A 93 8.07 -18.36 33.45
N ALA A 94 8.18 -17.22 34.12
CA ALA A 94 8.51 -17.16 35.54
C ALA A 94 7.24 -17.35 36.40
N ALA A 95 7.42 -17.82 37.64
CA ALA A 95 6.31 -18.19 38.53
C ALA A 95 5.26 -17.07 38.74
N GLY A 96 5.72 -15.81 38.82
CA GLY A 96 4.85 -14.65 39.04
C GLY A 96 4.23 -14.03 37.78
N ASP A 97 4.56 -14.53 36.58
CA ASP A 97 4.01 -13.95 35.33
C ASP A 97 2.53 -14.30 35.12
N LEU A 98 2.05 -15.34 35.81
CA LEU A 98 0.68 -15.85 35.73
C LEU A 98 -0.17 -15.48 36.96
N ASP A 99 0.32 -14.63 37.86
CA ASP A 99 -0.40 -14.30 39.11
C ASP A 99 -1.75 -13.62 38.82
N GLN A 100 -1.79 -12.69 37.87
CA GLN A 100 -2.99 -11.94 37.47
C GLN A 100 -2.97 -11.56 35.98
N PRO A 101 -3.00 -12.52 35.04
CA PRO A 101 -3.13 -12.20 33.63
C PRO A 101 -4.51 -11.60 33.34
N LEU A 102 -4.58 -10.67 32.40
CA LEU A 102 -5.83 -10.12 31.91
C LEU A 102 -6.50 -11.13 30.98
N VAL A 103 -7.76 -11.51 31.24
CA VAL A 103 -8.56 -12.26 30.28
C VAL A 103 -9.08 -11.30 29.22
N THR A 104 -8.52 -11.36 28.01
CA THR A 104 -8.93 -10.49 26.90
C THR A 104 -10.17 -11.02 26.20
N SER A 105 -10.36 -12.34 26.18
CA SER A 105 -11.58 -12.98 25.68
C SER A 105 -11.70 -14.41 26.22
N GLN A 106 -12.93 -14.88 26.39
CA GLN A 106 -13.23 -16.28 26.61
C GLN A 106 -14.57 -16.61 25.94
N TYR A 107 -14.60 -17.66 25.12
CA TYR A 107 -15.84 -18.15 24.53
C TYR A 107 -15.81 -19.66 24.32
N THR A 108 -17.00 -20.25 24.32
CA THR A 108 -17.20 -21.66 23.96
C THR A 108 -17.91 -21.73 22.62
N ASP A 109 -17.27 -22.36 21.66
CA ASP A 109 -17.84 -22.65 20.35
C ASP A 109 -18.97 -23.68 20.50
N ALA A 110 -20.17 -23.35 20.02
CA ALA A 110 -21.35 -24.17 20.25
C ALA A 110 -21.31 -25.51 19.48
N ASP A 111 -20.72 -25.51 18.29
CA ASP A 111 -20.71 -26.66 17.39
C ASP A 111 -19.70 -27.71 17.88
N THR A 112 -18.46 -27.27 18.12
CA THR A 112 -17.36 -28.11 18.55
C THR A 112 -17.35 -28.33 20.06
N GLY A 113 -17.92 -27.42 20.84
CA GLY A 113 -17.85 -27.38 22.31
C GLY A 113 -16.47 -27.09 22.86
N LEU A 114 -15.55 -26.59 22.02
CA LEU A 114 -14.25 -26.14 22.44
C LEU A 114 -14.38 -24.78 23.12
N THR A 115 -13.65 -24.59 24.20
CA THR A 115 -13.56 -23.30 24.88
C THR A 115 -12.18 -22.71 24.64
N HIS A 116 -12.15 -21.47 24.16
CA HIS A 116 -10.93 -20.71 23.95
C HIS A 116 -10.80 -19.65 25.06
N VAL A 117 -9.63 -19.60 25.68
CA VAL A 117 -9.27 -18.61 26.71
C VAL A 117 -8.07 -17.84 26.20
N TYR A 118 -8.22 -16.51 26.08
CA TYR A 118 -7.18 -15.60 25.65
C TYR A 118 -6.75 -14.73 26.82
N LEU A 119 -5.45 -14.71 27.08
CA LEU A 119 -4.82 -14.04 28.20
C LEU A 119 -3.77 -13.07 27.67
N ARG A 120 -3.66 -11.92 28.33
CA ARG A 120 -2.58 -10.96 28.11
C ARG A 120 -1.83 -10.71 29.39
N GLN A 121 -0.51 -10.60 29.30
CA GLN A 121 0.31 -10.25 30.45
C GLN A 121 -0.09 -8.86 30.94
N GLN A 122 -0.31 -8.77 32.25
CA GLN A 122 -0.59 -7.53 32.92
C GLN A 122 0.46 -7.32 34.01
N VAL A 123 1.05 -6.12 34.07
CA VAL A 123 1.95 -5.74 35.14
C VAL A 123 1.41 -4.47 35.78
N ARG A 124 1.07 -4.54 37.07
CA ARG A 124 0.56 -3.40 37.85
C ARG A 124 -0.66 -2.72 37.20
N GLY A 125 -1.55 -3.52 36.63
CA GLY A 125 -2.78 -3.05 35.98
C GLY A 125 -2.63 -2.61 34.52
N LEU A 126 -1.41 -2.52 33.98
CA LEU A 126 -1.19 -2.19 32.58
C LEU A 126 -0.91 -3.44 31.74
N GLU A 127 -1.51 -3.49 30.56
CA GLU A 127 -1.23 -4.52 29.56
C GLU A 127 0.20 -4.39 29.04
N VAL A 128 0.79 -5.53 28.68
CA VAL A 128 2.05 -5.61 27.96
C VAL A 128 1.74 -5.98 26.51
N ALA A 129 2.14 -5.14 25.57
CA ALA A 129 1.90 -5.32 24.14
C ALA A 129 2.53 -6.63 23.64
N ALA A 130 1.82 -7.33 22.75
CA ALA A 130 2.25 -8.60 22.13
C ALA A 130 2.62 -9.74 23.12
N ALA A 131 2.32 -9.60 24.41
CA ALA A 131 2.56 -10.61 25.43
C ALA A 131 1.28 -11.39 25.73
N ASP A 132 0.91 -12.25 24.78
CA ASP A 132 -0.37 -12.97 24.76
C ASP A 132 -0.17 -14.48 24.95
N LEU A 133 -1.12 -15.12 25.64
CA LEU A 133 -1.24 -16.58 25.78
C LEU A 133 -2.65 -17.01 25.38
N ASN A 134 -2.78 -18.10 24.64
CA ASN A 134 -4.05 -18.69 24.27
C ASN A 134 -4.11 -20.16 24.72
N VAL A 135 -5.25 -20.57 25.28
CA VAL A 135 -5.49 -21.95 25.72
C VAL A 135 -6.82 -22.44 25.17
N THR A 136 -6.81 -23.63 24.58
CA THR A 136 -8.04 -24.29 24.08
C THR A 136 -8.34 -25.51 24.93
N LEU A 137 -9.59 -25.62 25.38
CA LEU A 137 -10.10 -26.70 26.22
C LEU A 137 -11.28 -27.39 25.55
N ASP A 138 -11.51 -28.66 25.88
CA ASP A 138 -12.74 -29.35 25.51
C ASP A 138 -13.85 -29.26 26.58
N ARG A 139 -14.99 -29.90 26.31
CA ARG A 139 -16.18 -29.94 27.19
C ARG A 139 -15.90 -30.55 28.56
N GLN A 140 -14.82 -31.30 28.74
CA GLN A 140 -14.43 -31.92 30.01
C GLN A 140 -13.37 -31.10 30.75
N GLY A 141 -13.05 -29.90 30.27
CA GLY A 141 -12.02 -29.04 30.85
C GLY A 141 -10.60 -29.56 30.62
N ARG A 142 -10.40 -30.47 29.65
CA ARG A 142 -9.06 -30.92 29.25
C ARG A 142 -8.44 -29.88 28.33
N VAL A 143 -7.18 -29.53 28.58
CA VAL A 143 -6.43 -28.63 27.70
C VAL A 143 -5.96 -29.40 26.47
N LEU A 144 -6.27 -28.89 25.28
CA LEU A 144 -5.86 -29.47 23.99
C LEU A 144 -4.62 -28.78 23.45
N THR A 145 -4.60 -27.45 23.52
CA THR A 145 -3.48 -26.62 23.07
C THR A 145 -3.27 -25.46 24.02
N ALA A 146 -2.00 -25.05 24.16
CA ALA A 146 -1.63 -23.78 24.78
C ALA A 146 -0.51 -23.16 23.96
N GLY A 147 -0.59 -21.87 23.67
CA GLY A 147 0.36 -21.17 22.82
C GLY A 147 0.59 -19.73 23.25
N GLY A 148 1.69 -19.14 22.80
CA GLY A 148 2.01 -17.73 23.03
C GLY A 148 3.19 -17.54 23.99
N GLY A 149 3.32 -16.34 24.53
CA GLY A 149 4.45 -15.97 25.37
C GLY A 149 4.23 -14.66 26.13
N PHE A 150 4.65 -14.65 27.39
CA PHE A 150 4.77 -13.42 28.19
C PHE A 150 6.23 -12.99 28.25
N VAL A 151 6.50 -11.76 28.67
CA VAL A 151 7.85 -11.31 29.00
C VAL A 151 8.25 -11.87 30.37
N PRO A 152 9.22 -12.80 30.45
CA PRO A 152 9.44 -13.58 31.66
C PRO A 152 10.01 -12.75 32.82
N GLY A 153 9.32 -12.75 33.96
CA GLY A 153 9.75 -12.05 35.17
C GLY A 153 9.69 -10.52 35.08
N LEU A 154 8.94 -9.97 34.12
CA LEU A 154 8.88 -8.53 33.87
C LEU A 154 8.45 -7.72 35.11
N ALA A 155 7.46 -8.22 35.87
CA ALA A 155 6.98 -7.56 37.08
C ALA A 155 8.10 -7.36 38.13
N LYS A 156 9.02 -8.32 38.23
CA LYS A 156 10.17 -8.24 39.14
C LYS A 156 11.17 -7.18 38.68
N THR A 157 11.41 -7.08 37.36
CA THR A 157 12.35 -6.10 36.80
C THR A 157 11.82 -4.67 36.90
N LEU A 158 10.54 -4.45 36.60
CA LEU A 158 9.91 -3.12 36.68
C LEU A 158 9.74 -2.63 38.14
N GLY A 159 9.73 -3.54 39.10
CA GLY A 159 9.67 -3.22 40.53
C GLY A 159 8.37 -2.52 40.94
N ALA A 160 8.42 -1.78 42.06
CA ALA A 160 7.25 -1.17 42.68
C ALA A 160 7.13 0.35 42.46
N ALA A 161 7.90 0.93 41.53
CA ALA A 161 7.86 2.37 41.25
C ALA A 161 6.48 2.79 40.72
N GLU A 162 6.00 3.99 41.09
CA GLU A 162 4.73 4.52 40.63
C GLU A 162 4.69 4.69 39.10
N ILE A 163 3.55 4.41 38.48
CA ILE A 163 3.37 4.54 37.04
C ILE A 163 2.79 5.92 36.73
N VAL A 164 3.66 6.85 36.34
CA VAL A 164 3.27 8.21 36.01
C VAL A 164 3.78 8.54 34.60
N PRO A 165 2.91 8.60 33.57
CA PRO A 165 3.24 9.22 32.30
C PRO A 165 3.67 10.67 32.53
N GLU A 166 4.81 11.08 31.97
CA GLU A 166 5.31 12.47 32.09
C GLU A 166 4.48 13.45 31.26
N PHE A 167 3.76 12.94 30.25
CA PHE A 167 2.87 13.72 29.41
C PHE A 167 1.59 12.95 29.10
N GLY A 168 0.52 13.70 28.82
CA GLY A 168 -0.81 13.17 28.54
C GLY A 168 -1.00 12.71 27.09
N PRO A 169 -2.17 12.13 26.78
CA PRO A 169 -2.43 11.52 25.47
C PRO A 169 -2.52 12.54 24.32
N ALA A 170 -2.78 13.82 24.60
CA ALA A 170 -2.79 14.86 23.58
C ALA A 170 -1.39 15.15 23.03
N GLU A 171 -0.37 15.23 23.91
CA GLU A 171 1.02 15.38 23.46
C GLU A 171 1.52 14.11 22.77
N ALA A 172 1.07 12.93 23.23
CA ALA A 172 1.34 11.67 22.56
C ALA A 172 0.81 11.65 21.11
N ALA A 173 -0.42 12.13 20.87
CA ALA A 173 -0.98 12.25 19.54
C ALA A 173 -0.21 13.28 18.67
N ARG A 174 0.28 14.35 19.29
CA ARG A 174 1.10 15.36 18.59
C ARG A 174 2.47 14.82 18.17
N LEU A 175 3.10 14.01 19.04
CA LEU A 175 4.32 13.26 18.71
C LEU A 175 4.08 12.27 17.56
N ALA A 176 2.98 11.51 17.62
CA ALA A 176 2.63 10.60 16.54
C ALA A 176 2.43 11.33 15.20
N ALA A 177 1.68 12.44 15.19
CA ALA A 177 1.47 13.23 13.97
C ALA A 177 2.78 13.74 13.36
N ARG A 178 3.70 14.26 14.19
CA ARG A 178 5.03 14.70 13.74
C ARG A 178 5.81 13.59 13.06
N GLN A 179 5.91 12.43 13.71
CA GLN A 179 6.66 11.29 13.17
C GLN A 179 6.03 10.74 11.88
N LEU A 180 4.70 10.82 11.74
CA LEU A 180 3.97 10.44 10.54
C LEU A 180 4.02 11.52 9.44
N GLY A 181 4.66 12.67 9.68
CA GLY A 181 4.71 13.78 8.72
C GLY A 181 3.37 14.48 8.48
N ILE A 182 2.45 14.39 9.44
CA ILE A 182 1.11 14.98 9.39
C ILE A 182 1.13 16.33 10.12
N GLU A 183 0.83 17.41 9.40
CA GLU A 183 0.65 18.73 9.99
C GLU A 183 -0.75 18.85 10.62
N LEU A 184 -0.80 19.10 11.92
CA LEU A 184 -2.06 19.35 12.64
C LEU A 184 -2.43 20.83 12.55
N ALA A 185 -3.69 21.13 12.22
CA ALA A 185 -4.21 22.49 12.21
C ALA A 185 -4.55 23.01 13.63
N GLY A 186 -4.64 22.13 14.62
CA GLY A 186 -4.92 22.46 16.01
C GLY A 186 -4.51 21.35 16.98
N GLU A 187 -4.65 21.62 18.28
CA GLU A 187 -4.29 20.65 19.33
C GLU A 187 -5.28 19.48 19.38
N PRO A 188 -4.80 18.22 19.49
CA PRO A 188 -5.65 17.06 19.75
C PRO A 188 -6.52 17.27 20.99
N ARG A 189 -7.84 17.11 20.84
CA ARG A 189 -8.80 17.36 21.91
C ARG A 189 -9.21 16.07 22.58
N ILE A 190 -9.09 16.01 23.90
CA ILE A 190 -9.65 14.91 24.69
C ILE A 190 -11.16 15.12 24.82
N VAL A 191 -11.94 14.15 24.34
CA VAL A 191 -13.41 14.16 24.37
C VAL A 191 -14.00 13.19 25.38
N ASP A 192 -13.22 12.23 25.86
CA ASP A 192 -13.58 11.35 26.97
C ASP A 192 -12.34 11.01 27.81
N GLN A 193 -12.50 11.00 29.13
CA GLN A 193 -11.44 10.75 30.10
C GLN A 193 -11.78 9.51 30.93
N GLY A 194 -11.09 8.40 30.66
CA GLY A 194 -11.08 7.25 31.54
C GLY A 194 -10.48 7.59 32.92
N THR A 195 -10.99 6.96 33.98
CA THR A 195 -10.49 7.16 35.35
C THR A 195 -9.44 6.12 35.72
N GLY A 196 -8.15 6.48 35.65
CA GLY A 196 -7.03 5.65 36.09
C GLY A 196 -6.02 5.36 34.96
N PRO A 197 -4.80 4.90 35.30
CA PRO A 197 -3.68 4.81 34.34
C PRO A 197 -3.88 3.79 33.22
N ALA A 198 -4.75 2.79 33.40
CA ALA A 198 -5.06 1.75 32.41
C ALA A 198 -6.29 2.06 31.54
N GLN A 199 -7.05 3.13 31.85
CA GLN A 199 -8.35 3.38 31.22
C GLN A 199 -8.18 4.21 29.94
N PRO A 200 -8.91 3.87 28.87
CA PRO A 200 -8.79 4.56 27.59
C PRO A 200 -9.33 5.99 27.70
N HIS A 201 -8.53 6.94 27.22
CA HIS A 201 -8.98 8.26 26.82
C HIS A 201 -9.46 8.20 25.37
N THR A 202 -10.35 9.10 25.00
CA THR A 202 -10.73 9.28 23.60
C THR A 202 -10.36 10.69 23.15
N LEU A 203 -9.65 10.79 22.03
CA LEU A 203 -9.23 12.06 21.43
C LEU A 203 -9.89 12.28 20.06
N VAL A 204 -9.87 13.54 19.63
CA VAL A 204 -10.23 13.96 18.28
C VAL A 204 -9.11 14.84 17.74
N ALA A 205 -8.56 14.44 16.59
CA ALA A 205 -7.59 15.18 15.80
C ALA A 205 -7.84 14.87 14.31
N PRO A 206 -8.72 15.64 13.64
CA PRO A 206 -9.24 15.29 12.31
C PRO A 206 -8.17 15.17 11.22
N GLU A 207 -7.06 15.88 11.37
CA GLU A 207 -5.92 15.81 10.44
C GLU A 207 -5.13 14.52 10.61
N LEU A 208 -5.09 13.98 11.83
CA LEU A 208 -4.39 12.74 12.17
C LEU A 208 -5.26 11.51 11.92
N SER A 209 -6.54 11.56 12.30
CA SER A 209 -7.44 10.42 12.15
C SER A 209 -8.85 10.80 11.70
N ALA A 210 -9.39 9.99 10.78
CA ALA A 210 -10.80 10.02 10.40
C ALA A 210 -11.74 9.66 11.56
N ASP A 211 -11.25 8.86 12.52
CA ASP A 211 -12.02 8.37 13.66
C ASP A 211 -11.62 9.08 14.96
N LYS A 212 -12.43 8.88 15.99
CA LYS A 212 -11.99 9.19 17.36
C LYS A 212 -10.83 8.28 17.71
N ILE A 213 -9.78 8.83 18.31
CA ILE A 213 -8.53 8.13 18.64
C ILE A 213 -8.66 7.58 20.07
N PRO A 214 -8.80 6.26 20.27
CA PRO A 214 -8.61 5.63 21.56
C PRO A 214 -7.13 5.75 21.96
N ALA A 215 -6.88 6.15 23.19
CA ALA A 215 -5.54 6.29 23.74
C ALA A 215 -5.44 5.71 25.15
N ARG A 216 -4.42 4.91 25.42
CA ARG A 216 -4.22 4.34 26.77
C ARG A 216 -2.75 4.10 27.05
N VAL A 217 -2.39 4.07 28.33
CA VAL A 217 -1.03 3.71 28.75
C VAL A 217 -0.89 2.20 28.78
N HIS A 218 0.23 1.68 28.27
CA HIS A 218 0.59 0.27 28.33
C HIS A 218 2.12 0.10 28.41
N TYR A 219 2.58 -1.15 28.48
CA TYR A 219 3.99 -1.48 28.32
C TYR A 219 4.28 -2.02 26.92
N VAL A 220 5.34 -1.52 26.29
CA VAL A 220 5.91 -2.10 25.07
C VAL A 220 7.16 -2.88 25.45
N PRO A 221 7.23 -4.20 25.21
CA PRO A 221 8.44 -4.98 25.44
C PRO A 221 9.62 -4.44 24.64
N THR A 222 10.79 -4.36 25.26
CA THR A 222 12.03 -3.90 24.60
C THR A 222 13.18 -4.91 24.69
N GLY A 223 12.92 -6.06 25.30
CA GLY A 223 13.89 -7.14 25.50
C GLY A 223 13.36 -8.22 26.45
N GLU A 224 14.17 -9.24 26.72
CA GLU A 224 13.75 -10.46 27.45
C GLU A 224 13.13 -10.21 28.83
N ARG A 225 13.46 -9.10 29.49
CA ARG A 225 12.92 -8.73 30.81
C ARG A 225 12.69 -7.24 30.96
N SER A 226 12.60 -6.53 29.83
CA SER A 226 12.49 -5.07 29.81
C SER A 226 11.27 -4.66 29.01
N ALA A 227 10.62 -3.61 29.48
CA ALA A 227 9.55 -2.97 28.77
C ALA A 227 9.56 -1.48 29.07
N GLN A 228 9.00 -0.70 28.16
CA GLN A 228 8.90 0.73 28.25
C GLN A 228 7.44 1.15 28.43
N LEU A 229 7.21 2.16 29.27
CA LEU A 229 5.91 2.78 29.41
C LEU A 229 5.60 3.63 28.17
N ALA A 230 4.45 3.40 27.54
CA ALA A 230 4.06 4.06 26.30
C ALA A 230 2.57 4.40 26.27
N TRP A 231 2.21 5.38 25.45
CA TRP A 231 0.84 5.66 25.03
C TRP A 231 0.54 4.91 23.74
N GLN A 232 -0.38 3.96 23.80
CA GLN A 232 -0.99 3.35 22.62
C GLN A 232 -2.04 4.31 22.04
N LEU A 233 -2.05 4.46 20.72
CA LEU A 233 -2.98 5.27 19.93
C LEU A 233 -3.48 4.43 18.75
N ILE A 234 -4.79 4.37 18.53
CA ILE A 234 -5.38 3.78 17.32
C ILE A 234 -5.77 4.89 16.35
N VAL A 235 -5.12 4.93 15.18
CA VAL A 235 -5.20 6.03 14.21
C VAL A 235 -5.50 5.49 12.82
N ARG A 236 -6.69 5.76 12.30
CA ARG A 236 -7.03 5.55 10.88
C ARG A 236 -6.83 6.86 10.12
N THR A 237 -5.89 6.93 9.17
CA THR A 237 -5.58 8.19 8.47
C THR A 237 -6.79 8.70 7.68
N PRO A 238 -6.98 10.02 7.52
CA PRO A 238 -8.12 10.57 6.77
C PRO A 238 -8.24 10.10 5.32
N GLY A 239 -7.12 9.80 4.66
CA GLY A 239 -7.08 9.26 3.30
C GLY A 239 -7.41 7.76 3.21
N GLY A 240 -7.55 7.07 4.35
CA GLY A 240 -7.84 5.64 4.42
C GLY A 240 -6.67 4.74 4.06
N GLU A 241 -5.48 5.29 3.81
CA GLU A 241 -4.33 4.52 3.37
C GLU A 241 -3.73 3.68 4.49
N ASN A 242 -3.88 4.08 5.75
CA ASN A 242 -3.29 3.35 6.89
C ASN A 242 -4.25 3.30 8.08
N TRP A 243 -4.12 2.23 8.87
CA TRP A 243 -4.80 2.08 10.15
C TRP A 243 -3.81 1.57 11.20
N PHE A 244 -3.21 2.52 11.89
CA PHE A 244 -2.15 2.25 12.85
C PHE A 244 -2.68 1.90 14.24
N ASP A 245 -2.13 0.85 14.80
CA ASP A 245 -1.91 0.68 16.25
C ASP A 245 -0.48 1.11 16.55
N LEU A 246 -0.30 2.32 17.07
CA LEU A 246 1.01 2.89 17.35
C LEU A 246 1.20 3.21 18.82
N SER A 247 2.44 3.15 19.27
CA SER A 247 2.84 3.38 20.65
C SER A 247 3.95 4.42 20.67
N VAL A 248 3.75 5.51 21.41
CA VAL A 248 4.76 6.55 21.64
C VAL A 248 5.24 6.46 23.09
N PRO A 249 6.50 6.82 23.42
CA PRO A 249 6.95 6.82 24.81
C PRO A 249 6.02 7.60 25.71
N ALA A 250 5.88 7.21 26.98
CA ALA A 250 5.16 8.00 27.99
C ALA A 250 6.09 8.83 28.88
N THR A 251 7.41 8.76 28.66
CA THR A 251 8.44 9.45 29.46
C THR A 251 9.56 10.02 28.57
N THR A 252 10.24 11.04 29.04
CA THR A 252 11.39 11.67 28.36
C THR A 252 12.57 10.70 28.22
N ALA A 253 12.82 9.87 29.24
CA ALA A 253 13.84 8.82 29.16
C ALA A 253 13.51 7.86 28.02
N GLY A 254 12.26 7.42 27.95
CA GLY A 254 11.78 6.59 26.87
C GLY A 254 11.94 7.20 25.47
N TYR A 255 11.69 8.50 25.35
CA TYR A 255 11.93 9.25 24.12
C TYR A 255 13.41 9.25 23.70
N ARG A 256 14.33 9.41 24.65
CA ARG A 256 15.77 9.39 24.36
C ARG A 256 16.27 8.01 23.98
N ASP A 257 15.73 6.98 24.60
CA ASP A 257 16.20 5.61 24.44
C ASP A 257 15.63 4.96 23.16
N PHE A 258 14.41 5.32 22.74
CA PHE A 258 13.68 4.62 21.67
C PHE A 258 13.03 5.52 20.60
N GLY A 259 13.11 6.86 20.73
CA GLY A 259 12.58 7.81 19.73
C GLY A 259 11.11 8.20 19.91
N GLU A 260 10.51 8.84 18.90
CA GLU A 260 9.13 9.37 18.94
C GLU A 260 8.05 8.28 18.92
N ILE A 261 8.26 7.19 18.17
CA ILE A 261 7.38 6.02 18.10
C ILE A 261 8.21 4.80 18.51
N VAL A 262 7.74 4.06 19.51
CA VAL A 262 8.42 2.87 20.05
C VAL A 262 7.85 1.58 19.49
N ALA A 263 6.57 1.59 19.09
CA ALA A 263 5.98 0.51 18.34
C ALA A 263 4.95 1.04 17.36
N LEU A 264 4.78 0.37 16.23
CA LEU A 264 3.76 0.69 15.24
C LEU A 264 3.40 -0.56 14.48
N HIS A 265 2.11 -0.85 14.37
CA HIS A 265 1.56 -1.89 13.54
C HIS A 265 0.49 -1.29 12.65
N ASP A 266 0.60 -1.49 11.36
CA ASP A 266 -0.43 -1.08 10.40
C ASP A 266 -1.36 -2.27 10.12
N TRP A 267 -2.66 -2.07 10.31
CA TRP A 267 -3.69 -3.06 10.06
C TRP A 267 -4.17 -3.07 8.61
N VAL A 268 -3.73 -2.12 7.78
CA VAL A 268 -3.99 -2.15 6.34
C VAL A 268 -2.95 -3.07 5.67
N SER A 269 -3.43 -4.00 4.85
CA SER A 269 -2.58 -4.85 4.01
C SER A 269 -2.25 -4.11 2.73
N HIS A 270 -0.96 -3.98 2.46
CA HIS A 270 -0.42 -3.15 1.39
C HIS A 270 0.03 -4.00 0.21
N ALA A 271 -0.28 -3.59 -1.02
CA ALA A 271 0.25 -4.24 -2.22
C ALA A 271 1.59 -3.61 -2.60
N SER A 272 2.58 -4.43 -2.93
CA SER A 272 3.96 -3.99 -3.21
C SER A 272 4.41 -4.43 -4.59
N TYR A 273 4.89 -3.49 -5.41
CA TYR A 273 5.29 -3.74 -6.81
C TYR A 273 6.73 -3.31 -7.05
N ARG A 274 7.53 -4.18 -7.68
CA ARG A 274 8.78 -3.77 -8.34
C ARG A 274 8.45 -3.40 -9.78
N ALA A 275 8.38 -2.09 -10.07
CA ALA A 275 7.96 -1.58 -11.37
C ALA A 275 8.79 -0.35 -11.79
N LEU A 276 8.55 0.13 -13.02
CA LEU A 276 9.07 1.38 -13.56
C LEU A 276 7.99 2.46 -13.38
N PRO A 277 7.99 3.26 -12.31
CA PRO A 277 7.00 4.30 -12.16
C PRO A 277 7.27 5.47 -13.13
N PRO A 278 6.25 6.02 -13.78
CA PRO A 278 6.38 7.30 -14.48
C PRO A 278 7.00 8.37 -13.55
N PRO A 279 7.89 9.25 -14.06
CA PRO A 279 8.17 9.49 -15.47
C PRO A 279 9.28 8.63 -16.08
N ALA A 280 9.76 7.57 -15.42
CA ALA A 280 10.73 6.66 -16.05
C ALA A 280 10.07 5.99 -17.27
N GLU A 281 10.66 6.15 -18.45
CA GLU A 281 10.18 5.55 -19.69
C GLU A 281 10.60 4.08 -19.77
N SER A 282 11.86 3.78 -19.47
CA SER A 282 12.42 2.44 -19.56
C SER A 282 13.32 2.09 -18.37
N PRO A 283 13.81 0.83 -18.26
CA PRO A 283 14.84 0.48 -17.28
C PRO A 283 16.12 1.32 -17.36
N GLU A 284 16.40 1.94 -18.52
CA GLU A 284 17.61 2.74 -18.73
C GLU A 284 17.50 4.17 -18.15
N ASP A 285 16.29 4.69 -17.91
CA ASP A 285 16.06 6.09 -17.49
C ASP A 285 16.00 6.29 -15.97
N GLY A 286 15.43 5.32 -15.25
CA GLY A 286 15.25 5.40 -13.79
C GLY A 286 15.37 4.07 -13.05
N GLY A 287 15.41 2.95 -13.78
CA GLY A 287 15.43 1.61 -13.22
C GLY A 287 14.16 1.25 -12.44
N PHE A 288 14.08 -0.01 -12.01
CA PHE A 288 12.96 -0.48 -11.21
C PHE A 288 13.07 0.00 -9.76
N VAL A 289 11.94 0.41 -9.19
CA VAL A 289 11.83 0.73 -7.76
C VAL A 289 10.68 -0.06 -7.13
N ILE A 290 10.68 -0.14 -5.80
CA ILE A 290 9.57 -0.72 -5.05
C ILE A 290 8.54 0.38 -4.78
N ARG A 291 7.28 0.10 -5.10
CA ARG A 291 6.12 0.95 -4.84
C ARG A 291 5.12 0.17 -4.01
N ASN A 292 4.80 0.74 -2.85
CA ASN A 292 3.76 0.23 -1.96
C ASN A 292 2.54 1.11 -2.15
N ASP A 293 1.35 0.51 -2.08
CA ASP A 293 0.06 1.21 -2.04
C ASP A 293 -0.10 2.21 -3.17
N ALA A 294 0.24 1.74 -4.37
CA ALA A 294 0.23 2.56 -5.55
C ALA A 294 -1.18 2.93 -6.04
N ALA A 295 -2.21 2.23 -5.54
CA ALA A 295 -3.60 2.47 -5.88
C ALA A 295 -4.11 3.79 -5.31
N ASP A 296 -4.74 4.60 -6.16
CA ASP A 296 -5.43 5.81 -5.70
C ASP A 296 -6.77 5.46 -5.04
N PRO A 297 -7.02 5.86 -3.79
CA PRO A 297 -8.23 5.46 -3.06
C PRO A 297 -9.53 6.07 -3.63
N THR A 298 -9.45 7.08 -4.50
CA THR A 298 -10.63 7.65 -5.16
C THR A 298 -10.99 6.87 -6.42
N ALA A 299 -9.97 6.62 -7.26
CA ALA A 299 -10.14 5.92 -8.53
C ALA A 299 -10.27 4.40 -8.36
N SER A 300 -9.50 3.83 -7.44
CA SER A 300 -9.44 2.39 -7.13
C SER A 300 -9.71 2.16 -5.63
N PRO A 301 -10.95 2.40 -5.15
CA PRO A 301 -11.29 2.41 -3.71
C PRO A 301 -11.13 1.06 -2.98
N PHE A 302 -10.99 -0.03 -3.73
CA PHE A 302 -10.78 -1.38 -3.19
C PHE A 302 -9.38 -1.93 -3.56
N GLY A 303 -8.48 -1.06 -4.05
CA GLY A 303 -7.19 -1.46 -4.59
C GLY A 303 -7.28 -1.99 -6.02
N TRP A 304 -6.16 -2.44 -6.57
CA TRP A 304 -6.06 -2.90 -7.97
C TRP A 304 -6.37 -4.39 -8.16
N HIS A 305 -6.62 -5.14 -7.09
CA HIS A 305 -6.81 -6.60 -7.09
C HIS A 305 -8.22 -7.04 -6.65
N ASP A 306 -9.14 -6.10 -6.59
CA ASP A 306 -10.58 -6.31 -6.36
C ASP A 306 -11.35 -6.07 -7.66
N THR A 307 -12.47 -6.76 -7.84
CA THR A 307 -13.43 -6.59 -8.94
C THR A 307 -14.87 -6.53 -8.44
N ASN A 308 -15.16 -6.91 -7.20
CA ASN A 308 -16.54 -7.02 -6.73
C ASN A 308 -16.95 -5.88 -5.78
N GLY A 309 -16.00 -5.03 -5.36
CA GLY A 309 -16.24 -3.92 -4.45
C GLY A 309 -16.44 -4.36 -3.00
N ALA A 310 -15.93 -5.53 -2.62
CA ALA A 310 -15.84 -5.98 -1.25
C ALA A 310 -14.47 -5.63 -0.67
N ALA A 311 -14.38 -5.61 0.65
CA ALA A 311 -13.10 -5.37 1.30
C ALA A 311 -12.18 -6.59 1.13
N GLY A 312 -10.98 -6.35 0.64
CA GLY A 312 -9.95 -7.36 0.40
C GLY A 312 -9.80 -7.70 -1.08
N ALA A 313 -8.63 -8.21 -1.46
CA ALA A 313 -8.38 -8.62 -2.84
C ALA A 313 -8.99 -10.00 -3.14
N GLU A 314 -9.68 -10.15 -4.27
CA GLU A 314 -10.05 -11.48 -4.79
C GLU A 314 -8.87 -12.17 -5.49
N PHE A 315 -7.99 -11.37 -6.08
CA PHE A 315 -6.88 -11.85 -6.87
C PHE A 315 -5.57 -11.62 -6.14
N THR A 316 -4.70 -12.63 -6.16
CA THR A 316 -3.32 -12.51 -5.68
C THR A 316 -2.33 -12.32 -6.84
N ASP A 317 -2.82 -12.41 -8.07
CA ASP A 317 -2.06 -12.22 -9.30
C ASP A 317 -2.42 -10.90 -9.98
N THR A 318 -1.86 -10.65 -11.17
CA THR A 318 -1.98 -9.40 -11.95
C THR A 318 -3.35 -9.20 -12.61
N ARG A 319 -4.42 -9.38 -11.84
CA ARG A 319 -5.82 -9.12 -12.20
C ARG A 319 -6.50 -8.22 -11.19
N GLY A 320 -7.41 -7.39 -11.68
CA GLY A 320 -8.43 -6.75 -10.87
C GLY A 320 -9.33 -5.82 -11.68
N ASN A 321 -9.85 -4.76 -11.06
CA ASN A 321 -10.95 -3.99 -11.62
C ASN A 321 -10.60 -3.30 -12.93
N ASN A 322 -9.37 -2.79 -13.07
CA ASN A 322 -8.99 -1.86 -14.13
C ASN A 322 -8.32 -2.59 -15.31
N VAL A 323 -7.60 -3.67 -15.00
CA VAL A 323 -6.77 -4.41 -15.95
C VAL A 323 -6.63 -5.88 -15.55
N ASP A 324 -6.59 -6.74 -16.56
CA ASP A 324 -6.10 -8.12 -16.48
C ASP A 324 -4.83 -8.20 -17.34
N ALA A 325 -3.65 -8.26 -16.70
CA ALA A 325 -2.38 -8.35 -17.40
C ALA A 325 -1.84 -9.79 -17.37
N HIS A 326 -1.41 -10.30 -18.52
CA HIS A 326 -0.94 -11.68 -18.63
C HIS A 326 -0.04 -11.90 -19.84
N LEU A 327 0.64 -13.04 -19.89
CA LEU A 327 1.28 -13.52 -21.11
C LEU A 327 0.26 -14.10 -22.10
N ASP A 328 0.39 -13.73 -23.37
CA ASP A 328 -0.31 -14.34 -24.51
C ASP A 328 0.72 -14.65 -25.62
N ARG A 329 1.69 -15.52 -25.33
CA ARG A 329 2.81 -15.73 -26.27
C ARG A 329 2.41 -16.55 -27.49
N ASN A 330 1.28 -17.23 -27.45
CA ASN A 330 0.74 -18.02 -28.56
C ASN A 330 -0.24 -17.23 -29.44
N GLY A 331 -0.68 -16.04 -29.01
CA GLY A 331 -1.52 -15.11 -29.77
C GLY A 331 -2.96 -15.59 -29.94
N ASP A 332 -3.46 -16.39 -29.01
CA ASP A 332 -4.83 -16.93 -29.07
C ASP A 332 -5.85 -16.06 -28.32
N ASN A 333 -5.42 -14.91 -27.78
CA ASN A 333 -6.20 -13.96 -26.99
C ASN A 333 -6.67 -14.53 -25.64
N ILE A 334 -5.97 -15.56 -25.14
CA ILE A 334 -6.22 -16.21 -23.87
C ILE A 334 -4.90 -16.24 -23.08
N ALA A 335 -4.98 -16.02 -21.77
CA ALA A 335 -3.82 -16.15 -20.91
C ALA A 335 -3.15 -17.54 -21.02
N ASP A 336 -1.84 -17.54 -21.23
CA ASP A 336 -1.01 -18.76 -21.32
C ASP A 336 -1.19 -19.71 -20.11
N ALA A 337 -0.91 -21.00 -20.26
CA ALA A 337 -1.26 -21.99 -19.23
C ALA A 337 -0.36 -22.01 -17.97
N THR A 338 0.89 -21.52 -17.99
CA THR A 338 1.81 -21.78 -16.84
C THR A 338 3.02 -20.83 -16.62
N PRO A 339 3.03 -20.11 -15.49
CA PRO A 339 1.93 -19.23 -15.11
C PRO A 339 1.92 -18.00 -16.03
N PRO A 340 0.74 -17.61 -16.56
CA PRO A 340 0.63 -16.43 -17.43
C PRO A 340 0.77 -15.12 -16.63
N ARG A 341 0.51 -15.21 -15.33
CA ARG A 341 0.42 -14.09 -14.40
C ARG A 341 1.36 -14.33 -13.23
N PRO A 342 2.20 -13.35 -12.89
CA PRO A 342 2.90 -13.32 -11.62
C PRO A 342 1.89 -13.29 -10.46
N ASP A 343 2.16 -14.06 -9.41
CA ASP A 343 1.34 -14.16 -8.19
C ASP A 343 2.14 -13.61 -6.99
N GLY A 344 1.64 -12.56 -6.37
CA GLY A 344 2.21 -11.92 -5.17
C GLY A 344 1.80 -12.59 -3.86
N GLY A 345 1.00 -13.65 -3.94
CA GLY A 345 0.43 -14.36 -2.80
C GLY A 345 -0.57 -13.51 -2.01
N ALA A 346 -0.97 -14.01 -0.84
CA ALA A 346 -1.93 -13.32 0.02
C ALA A 346 -1.45 -11.93 0.50
N ALA A 347 -0.13 -11.68 0.45
CA ALA A 347 0.47 -10.40 0.81
C ALA A 347 0.52 -9.40 -0.35
N LEU A 348 0.15 -9.81 -1.57
CA LEU A 348 0.28 -8.99 -2.78
C LEU A 348 1.70 -8.42 -2.95
N ASP A 349 2.71 -9.25 -2.68
CA ASP A 349 4.12 -8.89 -2.79
C ASP A 349 4.71 -9.32 -4.13
N PHE A 350 4.76 -8.38 -5.06
CA PHE A 350 5.34 -8.55 -6.40
C PHE A 350 6.80 -8.06 -6.45
N THR A 351 7.48 -7.85 -5.32
CA THR A 351 8.84 -7.27 -5.30
C THR A 351 9.94 -8.25 -5.70
N SER A 352 9.63 -9.56 -5.73
CA SER A 352 10.56 -10.63 -6.07
C SER A 352 10.75 -10.85 -7.59
N PHE A 353 9.90 -10.24 -8.42
CA PHE A 353 9.99 -10.35 -9.89
C PHE A 353 11.04 -9.37 -10.44
N VAL A 354 12.28 -9.85 -10.54
CA VAL A 354 13.46 -9.03 -10.89
C VAL A 354 13.81 -9.16 -12.36
N PHE A 355 13.88 -8.03 -13.06
CA PHE A 355 14.32 -7.93 -14.45
C PHE A 355 15.85 -8.13 -14.60
N SER A 356 16.26 -8.81 -15.66
CA SER A 356 17.64 -8.99 -16.08
C SER A 356 17.85 -8.50 -17.53
N PRO A 357 18.60 -7.41 -17.75
CA PRO A 357 18.79 -6.83 -19.09
C PRO A 357 19.64 -7.71 -20.02
N THR A 358 20.36 -8.70 -19.48
CA THR A 358 21.18 -9.62 -20.27
C THR A 358 20.46 -10.91 -20.65
N ALA A 359 19.29 -11.19 -20.04
CA ALA A 359 18.49 -12.36 -20.37
C ALA A 359 17.49 -12.05 -21.49
N ALA A 360 17.07 -13.07 -22.24
CA ALA A 360 16.02 -12.92 -23.25
C ALA A 360 14.68 -12.56 -22.58
N PRO A 361 13.76 -11.83 -23.27
CA PRO A 361 12.41 -11.56 -22.77
C PRO A 361 11.65 -12.84 -22.39
N SER A 362 11.89 -13.93 -23.12
CA SER A 362 11.29 -15.24 -22.88
C SER A 362 11.74 -15.94 -21.58
N ALA A 363 12.70 -15.39 -20.84
CA ALA A 363 13.12 -15.94 -19.56
C ALA A 363 12.06 -15.66 -18.48
N ALA A 364 11.69 -16.66 -17.68
CA ALA A 364 10.57 -16.56 -16.75
C ALA A 364 10.59 -15.34 -15.82
N HIS A 365 11.76 -14.91 -15.34
CA HIS A 365 11.89 -13.71 -14.50
C HIS A 365 11.65 -12.41 -15.28
N ASN A 366 12.03 -12.35 -16.56
CA ASN A 366 11.76 -11.19 -17.42
C ASN A 366 10.30 -11.15 -17.86
N GLN A 367 9.71 -12.31 -18.16
CA GLN A 367 8.26 -12.40 -18.42
C GLN A 367 7.46 -11.90 -17.21
N ALA A 368 7.83 -12.33 -16.01
CA ALA A 368 7.14 -11.89 -14.80
C ALA A 368 7.34 -10.39 -14.53
N ALA A 369 8.56 -9.87 -14.68
CA ALA A 369 8.82 -8.44 -14.53
C ALA A 369 8.04 -7.60 -15.57
N ALA A 370 7.94 -8.08 -16.81
CA ALA A 370 7.16 -7.45 -17.88
C ALA A 370 5.66 -7.38 -17.53
N VAL A 371 5.06 -8.48 -17.11
CA VAL A 371 3.63 -8.52 -16.73
C VAL A 371 3.36 -7.65 -15.49
N VAL A 372 4.22 -7.67 -14.47
CA VAL A 372 4.07 -6.79 -13.29
C VAL A 372 4.15 -5.32 -13.68
N ASN A 373 5.11 -4.94 -14.54
CA ASN A 373 5.22 -3.55 -14.99
C ASN A 373 3.99 -3.14 -15.82
N LEU A 374 3.53 -3.99 -16.73
CA LEU A 374 2.35 -3.74 -17.56
C LEU A 374 1.09 -3.55 -16.71
N PHE A 375 0.89 -4.41 -15.70
CA PHE A 375 -0.19 -4.28 -14.72
C PHE A 375 -0.09 -2.97 -13.94
N TYR A 376 1.08 -2.67 -13.40
CA TYR A 376 1.33 -1.47 -12.61
C TYR A 376 1.03 -0.20 -13.42
N VAL A 377 1.56 -0.10 -14.64
CA VAL A 377 1.42 1.12 -15.46
C VAL A 377 -0.01 1.31 -15.96
N ASN A 378 -0.71 0.25 -16.37
CA ASN A 378 -2.12 0.35 -16.75
C ASN A 378 -2.99 0.86 -15.60
N ASN A 379 -2.77 0.36 -14.38
CA ASN A 379 -3.50 0.84 -13.21
C ASN A 379 -3.15 2.30 -12.85
N VAL A 380 -1.87 2.69 -12.91
CA VAL A 380 -1.47 4.09 -12.72
C VAL A 380 -2.14 5.00 -13.75
N LEU A 381 -2.24 4.56 -15.01
CA LEU A 381 -2.89 5.33 -16.06
C LEU A 381 -4.40 5.42 -15.86
N HIS A 382 -5.05 4.34 -15.42
CA HIS A 382 -6.43 4.38 -14.99
C HIS A 382 -6.63 5.45 -13.91
N ASP A 383 -5.89 5.35 -12.81
CA ASP A 383 -6.05 6.22 -11.64
C ASP A 383 -5.75 7.69 -11.98
N LEU A 384 -4.76 7.93 -12.84
CA LEU A 384 -4.43 9.26 -13.33
C LEU A 384 -5.55 9.84 -14.18
N HIS A 385 -6.05 9.11 -15.19
CA HIS A 385 -7.11 9.60 -16.08
C HIS A 385 -8.44 9.78 -15.35
N TYR A 386 -8.73 8.95 -14.34
CA TYR A 386 -9.88 9.11 -13.46
C TYR A 386 -9.91 10.49 -12.82
N LYS A 387 -8.77 10.95 -12.28
CA LYS A 387 -8.63 12.30 -11.69
C LYS A 387 -8.91 13.43 -12.69
N TYR A 388 -8.66 13.18 -13.97
CA TYR A 388 -8.93 14.12 -15.06
C TYR A 388 -10.29 13.93 -15.74
N GLY A 389 -11.17 13.11 -15.17
CA GLY A 389 -12.57 13.00 -15.57
C GLY A 389 -12.89 11.81 -16.47
N PHE A 390 -11.92 10.95 -16.81
CA PHE A 390 -12.20 9.66 -17.44
C PHE A 390 -12.69 8.66 -16.40
N THR A 391 -13.92 8.88 -15.97
CA THR A 391 -14.66 8.13 -14.94
C THR A 391 -15.56 7.08 -15.58
N GLU A 392 -16.27 6.30 -14.76
CA GLU A 392 -17.20 5.27 -15.21
C GLU A 392 -18.25 5.83 -16.17
N ALA A 393 -18.87 6.97 -15.83
CA ALA A 393 -19.85 7.62 -16.70
C ALA A 393 -19.25 8.14 -18.02
N ALA A 394 -17.94 8.36 -18.07
CA ALA A 394 -17.20 8.77 -19.27
C ALA A 394 -16.68 7.58 -20.08
N GLY A 395 -17.02 6.34 -19.70
CA GLY A 395 -16.65 5.12 -20.41
C GLY A 395 -15.20 4.70 -20.16
N ASN A 396 -14.73 4.80 -18.92
CA ASN A 396 -13.44 4.26 -18.52
C ASN A 396 -13.44 2.72 -18.51
N PHE A 397 -12.29 2.12 -18.19
CA PHE A 397 -12.09 0.66 -18.27
C PHE A 397 -12.18 0.06 -16.87
N GLN A 398 -13.31 -0.56 -16.54
CA GLN A 398 -13.56 -1.16 -15.23
C GLN A 398 -14.45 -2.41 -15.32
N VAL A 399 -14.12 -3.47 -14.58
CA VAL A 399 -15.03 -4.63 -14.43
C VAL A 399 -16.30 -4.19 -13.69
N ASN A 400 -16.14 -3.46 -12.60
CA ASN A 400 -17.20 -2.99 -11.73
C ASN A 400 -17.13 -1.47 -11.59
N ASN A 401 -18.27 -0.84 -11.89
CA ASN A 401 -18.42 0.60 -11.88
C ASN A 401 -18.98 1.13 -10.55
N TYR A 402 -19.22 0.24 -9.58
CA TYR A 402 -19.72 0.59 -8.23
C TYR A 402 -21.00 1.44 -8.24
N GLY A 403 -21.83 1.28 -9.28
CA GLY A 403 -23.05 2.07 -9.48
C GLY A 403 -22.82 3.54 -9.88
N ARG A 404 -21.61 3.91 -10.32
CA ARG A 404 -21.21 5.29 -10.68
C ARG A 404 -21.53 5.70 -12.12
N GLY A 405 -22.17 4.83 -12.90
CA GLY A 405 -22.54 5.07 -14.31
C GLY A 405 -21.71 4.23 -15.28
N GLY A 406 -21.85 4.49 -16.57
CA GLY A 406 -21.19 3.72 -17.64
C GLY A 406 -21.69 2.27 -17.74
N ILE A 407 -20.99 1.49 -18.55
CA ILE A 407 -21.19 0.05 -18.70
C ILE A 407 -19.88 -0.66 -18.38
N GLY A 408 -19.81 -1.34 -17.22
CA GLY A 408 -18.60 -2.05 -16.81
C GLY A 408 -18.41 -3.39 -17.53
N SER A 409 -17.65 -4.29 -16.91
CA SER A 409 -17.15 -5.55 -17.50
C SER A 409 -16.15 -5.35 -18.63
N ASP A 410 -15.38 -4.26 -18.56
CA ASP A 410 -14.51 -3.83 -19.63
C ASP A 410 -13.11 -3.38 -19.19
N ALA A 411 -12.56 -4.03 -18.17
CA ALA A 411 -11.14 -3.91 -17.83
C ALA A 411 -10.24 -4.21 -19.03
N VAL A 412 -9.11 -3.49 -19.10
CA VAL A 412 -8.11 -3.69 -20.17
C VAL A 412 -7.57 -5.11 -20.11
N GLN A 413 -7.64 -5.85 -21.22
CA GLN A 413 -6.89 -7.09 -21.41
C GLN A 413 -5.49 -6.71 -21.89
N ALA A 414 -4.48 -6.85 -21.03
CA ALA A 414 -3.13 -6.40 -21.31
C ALA A 414 -2.19 -7.60 -21.56
N ASP A 415 -1.93 -7.85 -22.82
CA ASP A 415 -1.21 -9.03 -23.31
C ASP A 415 0.28 -8.71 -23.46
N ALA A 416 1.09 -9.22 -22.53
CA ALA A 416 2.54 -9.13 -22.59
C ALA A 416 3.13 -10.18 -23.54
N GLN A 417 4.11 -9.77 -24.34
CA GLN A 417 4.81 -10.64 -25.30
C GLN A 417 3.85 -11.32 -26.29
N ASP A 418 2.80 -10.61 -26.71
CA ASP A 418 1.74 -11.14 -27.54
C ASP A 418 2.28 -11.77 -28.83
N ASN A 419 1.85 -13.01 -29.08
CA ASN A 419 2.22 -13.82 -30.23
C ASN A 419 3.74 -13.89 -30.49
N ALA A 420 4.58 -13.76 -29.45
CA ALA A 420 6.03 -13.88 -29.58
C ALA A 420 6.48 -15.25 -30.12
N SER A 421 5.67 -16.30 -29.91
CA SER A 421 5.91 -17.65 -30.44
C SER A 421 5.51 -17.79 -31.92
N GLY A 422 4.53 -17.01 -32.38
CA GLY A 422 4.11 -16.96 -33.79
C GLY A 422 4.84 -15.90 -34.63
N GLY A 423 5.66 -15.05 -33.99
CA GLY A 423 6.57 -14.13 -34.65
C GLY A 423 6.10 -12.68 -34.79
N SER A 424 5.00 -12.29 -34.11
CA SER A 424 4.66 -10.86 -33.95
C SER A 424 5.81 -10.14 -33.23
N ALA A 425 6.20 -8.97 -33.74
CA ALA A 425 7.32 -8.21 -33.21
C ALA A 425 7.31 -6.76 -33.71
N ASN A 426 8.09 -5.91 -33.03
CA ASN A 426 8.43 -4.54 -33.41
C ASN A 426 7.21 -3.60 -33.53
N ASN A 427 6.20 -3.80 -32.69
CA ASN A 427 5.04 -2.93 -32.60
C ASN A 427 4.34 -3.11 -31.24
N ALA A 428 3.25 -2.39 -31.03
CA ALA A 428 2.20 -2.69 -30.08
C ALA A 428 0.87 -2.25 -30.71
N ASN A 429 -0.27 -2.57 -30.08
CA ASN A 429 -1.55 -2.01 -30.48
C ASN A 429 -2.59 -2.02 -29.34
N PHE A 430 -3.64 -1.22 -29.49
CA PHE A 430 -4.77 -1.16 -28.58
C PHE A 430 -6.11 -1.16 -29.31
N ALA A 431 -6.88 -2.24 -29.16
CA ALA A 431 -8.25 -2.34 -29.67
C ALA A 431 -9.25 -1.73 -28.68
N THR A 432 -9.98 -0.69 -29.11
CA THR A 432 -10.94 0.03 -28.25
C THR A 432 -12.40 -0.18 -28.70
N PRO A 433 -13.07 -1.28 -28.32
CA PRO A 433 -14.49 -1.41 -28.55
C PRO A 433 -15.29 -0.41 -27.68
N PRO A 434 -16.59 -0.21 -27.97
CA PRO A 434 -17.46 0.66 -27.16
C PRO A 434 -17.51 0.24 -25.69
N ASP A 435 -18.01 1.15 -24.84
CA ASP A 435 -18.24 0.94 -23.41
C ASP A 435 -18.95 -0.39 -23.11
N GLY A 436 -18.47 -1.13 -22.12
CA GLY A 436 -18.98 -2.45 -21.74
C GLY A 436 -18.37 -3.65 -22.49
N PHE A 437 -17.43 -3.40 -23.40
CA PHE A 437 -16.60 -4.44 -24.01
C PHE A 437 -15.15 -4.19 -23.62
N ALA A 438 -14.49 -5.23 -23.09
CA ALA A 438 -13.09 -5.15 -22.69
C ALA A 438 -12.19 -4.76 -23.88
N PRO A 439 -11.41 -3.67 -23.79
CA PRO A 439 -10.40 -3.37 -24.78
C PRO A 439 -9.21 -4.32 -24.60
N ARG A 440 -8.36 -4.39 -25.63
CA ARG A 440 -7.18 -5.26 -25.63
C ARG A 440 -5.94 -4.50 -26.03
N MET A 441 -4.94 -4.49 -25.16
CA MET A 441 -3.61 -3.95 -25.37
C MET A 441 -2.66 -5.11 -25.65
N GLN A 442 -2.04 -5.13 -26.82
CA GLN A 442 -1.10 -6.18 -27.22
C GLN A 442 0.31 -5.63 -27.32
N MET A 443 1.20 -6.08 -26.44
CA MET A 443 2.58 -5.64 -26.34
C MET A 443 3.52 -6.66 -26.98
N PHE A 444 4.32 -6.27 -27.97
CA PHE A 444 5.22 -7.21 -28.67
C PHE A 444 6.69 -7.09 -28.23
N GLU A 445 7.46 -8.12 -28.55
CA GLU A 445 8.92 -8.07 -28.48
C GLU A 445 9.52 -7.27 -29.65
N PHE A 446 10.63 -6.56 -29.41
CA PHE A 446 11.38 -5.80 -30.41
C PHE A 446 12.70 -6.51 -30.72
N THR A 447 12.99 -6.68 -32.02
CA THR A 447 14.07 -7.53 -32.54
C THR A 447 15.31 -6.77 -33.00
N SER A 448 15.37 -5.46 -32.78
CA SER A 448 16.50 -4.62 -33.19
C SER A 448 17.76 -4.82 -32.33
N THR A 449 17.67 -5.55 -31.22
CA THR A 449 18.78 -5.83 -30.29
C THR A 449 18.89 -7.33 -29.98
N ASN A 450 20.04 -7.72 -29.42
CA ASN A 450 20.24 -9.06 -28.85
C ASN A 450 20.77 -8.95 -27.41
N PRO A 451 20.03 -9.38 -26.38
CA PRO A 451 18.68 -9.96 -26.45
C PRO A 451 17.64 -8.98 -27.03
N ARG A 452 16.49 -9.54 -27.47
CA ARG A 452 15.30 -8.75 -27.84
C ARG A 452 14.86 -7.88 -26.66
N ARG A 453 14.13 -6.80 -26.94
CA ARG A 453 13.54 -5.92 -25.92
C ARG A 453 12.04 -6.17 -25.80
N ASP A 454 11.49 -6.00 -24.61
CA ASP A 454 10.06 -6.19 -24.33
C ASP A 454 9.39 -4.82 -24.22
N SER A 455 8.38 -4.54 -25.05
CA SER A 455 7.67 -3.26 -25.01
C SER A 455 6.83 -3.07 -23.74
N SER A 456 6.55 -4.15 -23.00
CA SER A 456 5.92 -4.08 -21.67
C SER A 456 6.83 -3.44 -20.60
N LEU A 457 8.11 -3.19 -20.93
CA LEU A 457 9.07 -2.45 -20.12
C LEU A 457 9.40 -1.07 -20.71
N ASP A 458 8.65 -0.64 -21.71
CA ASP A 458 8.70 0.70 -22.28
C ASP A 458 7.37 1.40 -21.97
N ASN A 459 7.38 2.21 -20.92
CA ASN A 459 6.21 2.93 -20.46
C ASN A 459 5.73 3.94 -21.50
N GLY A 460 6.60 4.44 -22.39
CA GLY A 460 6.19 5.30 -23.50
C GLY A 460 5.22 4.58 -24.43
N VAL A 461 5.52 3.33 -24.78
CA VAL A 461 4.65 2.47 -25.59
C VAL A 461 3.35 2.17 -24.84
N ILE A 462 3.40 1.75 -23.56
CA ILE A 462 2.18 1.44 -22.79
C ILE A 462 1.26 2.67 -22.70
N ILE A 463 1.82 3.85 -22.43
CA ILE A 463 1.07 5.11 -22.34
C ILE A 463 0.44 5.48 -23.68
N HIS A 464 1.18 5.33 -24.79
CA HIS A 464 0.66 5.55 -26.14
C HIS A 464 -0.55 4.66 -26.42
N GLU A 465 -0.42 3.35 -26.18
CA GLU A 465 -1.49 2.39 -26.41
C GLU A 465 -2.72 2.67 -25.53
N TYR A 466 -2.53 2.97 -24.25
CA TYR A 466 -3.64 3.37 -23.38
C TYR A 466 -4.31 4.66 -23.86
N GLY A 467 -3.54 5.58 -24.44
CA GLY A 467 -4.02 6.83 -25.03
C GLY A 467 -5.01 6.61 -26.18
N HIS A 468 -4.81 5.57 -27.01
CA HIS A 468 -5.80 5.14 -28.00
C HIS A 468 -7.13 4.77 -27.32
N GLY A 469 -7.08 4.04 -26.21
CA GLY A 469 -8.25 3.69 -25.41
C GLY A 469 -9.04 4.91 -24.96
N VAL A 470 -8.36 5.83 -24.28
CA VAL A 470 -8.97 7.05 -23.73
C VAL A 470 -9.58 7.92 -24.85
N SER A 471 -8.81 8.18 -25.91
CA SER A 471 -9.24 9.05 -27.00
C SER A 471 -10.44 8.47 -27.78
N ASN A 472 -10.46 7.16 -28.04
CA ASN A 472 -11.57 6.51 -28.73
C ASN A 472 -12.84 6.40 -27.88
N ARG A 473 -12.74 6.15 -26.56
CA ARG A 473 -13.91 6.15 -25.66
C ARG A 473 -14.53 7.54 -25.51
N LEU A 474 -13.71 8.58 -25.44
CA LEU A 474 -14.19 9.95 -25.27
C LEU A 474 -14.72 10.59 -26.57
N THR A 475 -14.05 10.35 -27.69
CA THR A 475 -14.42 11.01 -28.96
C THR A 475 -15.69 10.41 -29.53
N GLY A 476 -16.73 11.23 -29.69
CA GLY A 476 -18.04 10.75 -30.15
C GLY A 476 -18.87 10.03 -29.07
N GLY A 477 -18.35 9.94 -27.85
CA GLY A 477 -18.98 9.38 -26.66
C GLY A 477 -18.76 7.87 -26.49
N PRO A 478 -18.94 7.34 -25.26
CA PRO A 478 -18.53 5.97 -24.88
C PRO A 478 -19.11 4.84 -25.74
N ALA A 479 -20.30 5.05 -26.30
CA ALA A 479 -20.98 4.07 -27.13
C ALA A 479 -20.50 4.03 -28.60
N ASN A 480 -19.57 4.91 -29.02
CA ASN A 480 -19.18 5.07 -30.43
C ASN A 480 -17.66 5.14 -30.65
N SER A 481 -17.03 3.97 -30.80
CA SER A 481 -15.60 3.87 -31.12
C SER A 481 -15.22 4.15 -32.58
N ASN A 482 -16.13 4.60 -33.44
CA ASN A 482 -15.82 4.86 -34.85
C ASN A 482 -15.35 6.30 -35.11
N ALA A 483 -15.36 7.16 -34.09
CA ALA A 483 -15.22 8.61 -34.24
C ALA A 483 -13.80 9.09 -34.62
N LEU A 484 -12.78 8.22 -34.50
CA LEU A 484 -11.40 8.51 -34.89
C LEU A 484 -10.91 7.67 -36.09
N SER A 485 -11.80 7.05 -36.86
CA SER A 485 -11.42 6.11 -37.93
C SER A 485 -10.99 6.75 -39.27
N ALA A 486 -11.34 8.02 -39.53
CA ALA A 486 -10.96 8.69 -40.78
C ALA A 486 -9.48 9.12 -40.76
N LEU A 487 -8.84 9.29 -41.92
CA LEU A 487 -7.39 9.53 -42.02
C LEU A 487 -6.86 10.65 -41.10
N GLN A 488 -7.51 11.82 -41.12
CA GLN A 488 -7.06 12.95 -40.30
C GLN A 488 -7.36 12.75 -38.82
N SER A 489 -8.54 12.20 -38.47
CA SER A 489 -8.92 11.94 -37.08
C SER A 489 -8.11 10.79 -36.48
N GLY A 490 -7.77 9.77 -37.26
CA GLY A 490 -6.90 8.67 -36.86
C GLY A 490 -5.48 9.17 -36.66
N GLY A 491 -4.98 10.05 -37.53
CA GLY A 491 -3.71 10.73 -37.31
C GLY A 491 -3.67 11.61 -36.05
N LEU A 492 -4.80 12.15 -35.61
CA LEU A 492 -4.93 12.81 -34.29
C LEU A 492 -5.07 11.81 -33.14
N GLY A 493 -5.45 10.56 -33.40
CA GLY A 493 -5.46 9.48 -32.41
C GLY A 493 -4.06 8.93 -32.14
N GLU A 494 -3.14 9.05 -33.10
CA GLU A 494 -1.71 8.71 -32.95
C GLU A 494 -0.87 9.79 -32.27
N GLY A 495 -1.29 11.05 -32.37
CA GLY A 495 -0.52 12.21 -31.90
C GLY A 495 -1.01 12.73 -30.57
#